data_AF-A0AAD9DGG6-F1
#
_entry.id   AF-A0AAD9DGG6-F1
#
_cell.length_a   1.000
_cell.length_b   1.000
_cell.length_c   1.000
_cell.angle_alpha   90.00
_cell.angle_beta   90.00
_cell.angle_gamma   90.00
#
_symmetry.space_group_name_H-M   'P 1'
#
loop_
_entity.id
_entity.type
_entity.pdbx_description
1 polymer ?
#
loop_
_entity_poly.entity_id
_entity_poly.type
_entity_poly.pdbx_seq_one_letter_code
_entity_poly.pdbx_strand_id
1 'polypeptide(L)'
;MMMGHHRGIRRSASIAISLLVTLLSISSYYSVSASAIAPPLAARLATKRKTQKVVASAPSESQNAASISQSETPSGAMSSTSSAVTTKKAASSNPIVQLATYVKDSFVNFKNGLGEMNLDHRRCNDIRAKQRTFATNNGFKRPRGVKGIQTGGISYEEYDFLRKGLVNRNKLFAVSVVMACLPNYFVYYLWSFPDMLPSPFLKVKDMQEISRERCHAVISTLLDIEKGARVAPWTAKLNPFGGRATQRAMDRLGNFVNVGSAALEEYGVSGPSGCKIILKKLRAEIYTKDVPSKQRMLLAGNTIPKQFMKGLTKAISADPLNKGFSIFGISPLKHIESVALADGFIIDQNVDIDLINSNLLSEACSARLIGGPGWTDEERKEALLRWLKEAEVKPRAAVEAGAGHYNGNLARAALMCYNALDATRDPRSDSRLMRSLYQGQMVDPMKMIKNAN
;
A
#
# COMPACT_ATOMS: atom_id res chain seq x y z
N MET A 1 -10.59 -43.79 46.45
CA MET A 1 -10.64 -42.51 47.20
C MET A 1 -9.39 -41.72 46.82
N MET A 2 -9.47 -40.86 45.81
CA MET A 2 -8.59 -39.72 45.55
C MET A 2 -9.06 -39.05 44.25
N MET A 3 -9.80 -37.96 44.39
CA MET A 3 -10.07 -36.99 43.33
C MET A 3 -9.26 -35.74 43.61
N GLY A 4 -8.71 -35.15 42.55
CA GLY A 4 -8.64 -33.70 42.42
C GLY A 4 -7.24 -33.13 42.29
N HIS A 5 -6.89 -32.70 41.07
CA HIS A 5 -6.37 -31.35 40.77
C HIS A 5 -6.16 -31.17 39.26
N HIS A 6 -7.15 -30.61 38.56
CA HIS A 6 -6.95 -29.99 37.24
C HIS A 6 -8.01 -28.92 36.98
N ARG A 7 -7.90 -27.77 37.65
CA ARG A 7 -8.61 -26.53 37.28
C ARG A 7 -7.70 -25.33 37.55
N GLY A 8 -6.75 -25.07 36.65
CA GLY A 8 -5.82 -23.93 36.79
C GLY A 8 -5.54 -23.11 35.52
N ILE A 9 -5.84 -23.61 34.32
CA ILE A 9 -5.32 -22.98 33.08
C ILE A 9 -6.41 -22.30 32.22
N ARG A 10 -7.70 -22.54 32.48
CA ARG A 10 -8.79 -21.93 31.69
C ARG A 10 -9.26 -20.55 32.17
N ARG A 11 -8.76 -20.01 33.30
CA ARG A 11 -9.15 -18.67 33.79
C ARG A 11 -8.31 -17.53 33.22
N SER A 12 -7.06 -17.76 32.82
CA SER A 12 -6.16 -16.68 32.36
C SER A 12 -6.47 -16.18 30.94
N ALA A 13 -6.96 -17.04 30.05
CA ALA A 13 -7.36 -16.64 28.69
C ALA A 13 -8.71 -15.88 28.67
N SER A 14 -9.60 -16.17 29.62
CA SER A 14 -10.89 -15.47 29.74
C SER A 14 -10.75 -14.07 30.35
N ILE A 15 -9.74 -13.85 31.20
CA ILE A 15 -9.42 -12.54 31.77
C ILE A 15 -8.74 -11.63 30.74
N ALA A 16 -7.85 -12.15 29.88
CA ALA A 16 -7.20 -11.36 28.83
C ALA A 16 -8.17 -10.90 27.72
N ILE A 17 -9.12 -11.76 27.32
CA ILE A 17 -10.16 -11.42 26.34
C ILE A 17 -11.20 -10.49 26.97
N SER A 18 -11.55 -10.66 28.25
CA SER A 18 -12.41 -9.71 28.96
C SER A 18 -11.75 -8.35 29.13
N LEU A 19 -10.44 -8.25 29.38
CA LEU A 19 -9.71 -6.97 29.46
C LEU A 19 -9.62 -6.26 28.11
N LEU A 20 -9.46 -6.99 27.00
CA LEU A 20 -9.46 -6.41 25.65
C LEU A 20 -10.86 -5.91 25.25
N VAL A 21 -11.92 -6.65 25.59
CA VAL A 21 -13.32 -6.25 25.37
C VAL A 21 -13.71 -5.07 26.29
N THR A 22 -13.24 -5.05 27.55
CA THR A 22 -13.51 -3.95 28.49
C THR A 22 -12.76 -2.66 28.09
N LEU A 23 -11.55 -2.76 27.54
CA LEU A 23 -10.80 -1.61 27.01
C LEU A 23 -11.40 -1.05 25.71
N LEU A 24 -12.07 -1.87 24.91
CA LEU A 24 -12.82 -1.43 23.73
C LEU A 24 -14.20 -0.86 24.09
N SER A 25 -14.85 -1.34 25.16
CA SER A 25 -16.14 -0.82 25.63
C SER A 25 -16.04 0.48 26.44
N ILE A 26 -14.93 0.74 27.14
CA ILE A 26 -14.73 2.00 27.88
C ILE A 26 -14.38 3.19 26.95
N SER A 27 -13.89 2.93 25.73
CA SER A 27 -13.60 4.01 24.76
C SER A 27 -14.85 4.69 24.19
N SER A 28 -16.04 4.15 24.47
CA SER A 28 -17.33 4.73 24.05
C SER A 28 -17.89 5.77 25.02
N TYR A 29 -17.24 6.06 26.16
CA TYR A 29 -17.81 6.94 27.20
C TYR A 29 -16.94 8.12 27.69
N TYR A 30 -15.76 8.40 27.11
CA TYR A 30 -15.01 9.63 27.46
C TYR A 30 -14.55 10.39 26.23
N SER A 31 -15.49 11.16 25.67
CA SER A 31 -15.20 12.31 24.84
C SER A 31 -14.82 13.50 25.74
N VAL A 32 -13.52 13.76 25.92
CA VAL A 32 -13.04 15.12 26.18
C VAL A 32 -11.89 15.40 25.22
N SER A 33 -12.24 16.02 24.09
CA SER A 33 -11.30 16.72 23.23
C SER A 33 -10.74 17.92 23.98
N ALA A 34 -9.50 17.83 24.47
CA ALA A 34 -8.72 19.00 24.86
C ALA A 34 -7.99 19.55 23.62
N SER A 35 -8.73 20.21 22.74
CA SER A 35 -8.20 21.09 21.69
C SER A 35 -9.33 21.97 21.14
N ALA A 36 -9.83 22.88 21.97
CA ALA A 36 -10.56 24.07 21.53
C ALA A 36 -10.65 25.07 22.70
N ILE A 37 -9.65 25.96 22.81
CA ILE A 37 -9.83 27.25 23.49
C ILE A 37 -9.58 28.32 22.42
N ALA A 38 -10.66 28.79 21.81
CA ALA A 38 -10.77 30.12 21.23
C ALA A 38 -12.18 30.62 21.57
N PRO A 39 -12.35 31.88 22.03
CA PRO A 39 -13.61 32.35 22.58
C PRO A 39 -14.69 32.54 21.48
N PRO A 40 -15.99 32.38 21.81
CA PRO A 40 -17.07 32.50 20.84
C PRO A 40 -17.58 33.94 20.72
N LEU A 41 -17.86 34.38 19.49
CA LEU A 41 -18.79 35.48 19.22
C LEU A 41 -19.93 34.96 18.33
N ALA A 42 -21.14 35.28 18.79
CA ALA A 42 -22.49 34.95 18.33
C ALA A 42 -22.68 34.97 16.79
N ALA A 43 -23.28 33.94 16.17
CA ALA A 43 -24.70 33.58 16.05
C ALA A 43 -25.47 34.27 14.90
N ARG A 44 -26.01 33.47 13.96
CA ARG A 44 -27.40 33.44 13.43
C ARG A 44 -27.46 32.62 12.14
N LEU A 45 -28.06 31.43 12.20
CA LEU A 45 -29.43 31.09 11.74
C LEU A 45 -29.62 31.06 10.21
N ALA A 46 -29.79 29.86 9.65
CA ALA A 46 -30.93 29.52 8.78
C ALA A 46 -30.89 28.05 8.32
N THR A 47 -31.79 27.26 8.91
CA THR A 47 -32.31 25.97 8.44
C THR A 47 -33.02 26.07 7.09
N LYS A 48 -32.84 25.08 6.19
CA LYS A 48 -33.96 24.51 5.41
C LYS A 48 -33.64 23.13 4.82
N ARG A 49 -34.47 22.16 5.23
CA ARG A 49 -34.68 20.81 4.68
C ARG A 49 -35.12 20.86 3.20
N LYS A 50 -34.74 19.85 2.41
CA LYS A 50 -35.62 19.29 1.36
C LYS A 50 -35.30 17.83 1.04
N THR A 51 -36.18 16.97 1.54
CA THR A 51 -36.91 15.86 0.92
C THR A 51 -36.21 14.89 -0.06
N GLN A 52 -36.17 13.62 0.38
CA GLN A 52 -36.06 12.40 -0.42
C GLN A 52 -37.12 12.32 -1.53
N LYS A 53 -36.75 11.71 -2.66
CA LYS A 53 -37.72 11.04 -3.54
C LYS A 53 -37.27 9.60 -3.78
N VAL A 54 -38.12 8.69 -3.32
CA VAL A 54 -38.13 7.25 -3.55
C VAL A 54 -38.66 7.00 -4.96
N VAL A 55 -38.04 6.10 -5.73
CA VAL A 55 -38.72 5.31 -6.77
C VAL A 55 -38.16 3.88 -6.76
N ALA A 56 -39.11 2.95 -6.66
CA ALA A 56 -39.01 1.49 -6.62
C ALA A 56 -38.58 0.91 -7.98
N SER A 57 -37.65 -0.04 -8.03
CA SER A 57 -37.82 -1.50 -8.26
C SER A 57 -38.66 -1.92 -9.47
N ALA A 58 -38.08 -2.72 -10.38
CA ALA A 58 -38.62 -3.98 -10.91
C ALA A 58 -37.65 -4.63 -11.93
N PRO A 59 -37.74 -5.95 -12.17
CA PRO A 59 -36.62 -6.81 -12.56
C PRO A 59 -36.75 -7.37 -13.99
N SER A 60 -35.68 -8.02 -14.47
CA SER A 60 -35.80 -9.08 -15.50
C SER A 60 -34.59 -10.01 -15.49
N GLU A 61 -34.86 -11.27 -15.12
CA GLU A 61 -34.16 -12.49 -15.54
C GLU A 61 -34.06 -12.49 -17.08
N SER A 62 -33.04 -13.02 -17.77
CA SER A 62 -32.74 -14.44 -17.88
C SER A 62 -31.74 -14.69 -19.04
N GLN A 63 -30.90 -15.71 -18.85
CA GLN A 63 -30.47 -16.74 -19.81
C GLN A 63 -29.35 -16.54 -20.87
N ASN A 64 -28.28 -17.30 -20.61
CA ASN A 64 -27.65 -18.40 -21.41
C ASN A 64 -27.08 -18.21 -22.83
N ALA A 65 -25.89 -18.81 -22.96
CA ALA A 65 -25.28 -19.48 -24.12
C ALA A 65 -24.80 -18.58 -25.27
N ALA A 66 -23.75 -18.89 -26.06
CA ALA A 66 -22.60 -19.78 -26.04
C ALA A 66 -21.78 -19.41 -27.30
N SER A 67 -20.59 -19.99 -27.43
CA SER A 67 -19.80 -20.21 -28.68
C SER A 67 -19.09 -19.03 -29.39
N ILE A 68 -17.76 -19.04 -29.22
CA ILE A 68 -16.70 -19.21 -30.25
C ILE A 68 -16.78 -18.33 -31.52
N SER A 69 -15.71 -17.54 -31.71
CA SER A 69 -15.02 -17.47 -33.01
C SER A 69 -13.57 -17.01 -32.82
N GLN A 70 -12.66 -17.91 -33.17
CA GLN A 70 -11.25 -17.62 -33.42
C GLN A 70 -11.15 -16.76 -34.68
N SER A 71 -10.30 -15.74 -34.66
CA SER A 71 -9.79 -15.12 -35.88
C SER A 71 -8.31 -14.82 -35.71
N GLU A 72 -7.53 -15.47 -36.56
CA GLU A 72 -6.09 -15.35 -36.70
C GLU A 72 -5.65 -13.94 -37.13
N THR A 73 -4.56 -13.48 -36.52
CA THR A 73 -3.42 -12.63 -36.98
C THR A 73 -3.56 -11.66 -38.18
N PRO A 74 -2.88 -10.50 -38.13
CA PRO A 74 -1.44 -10.52 -38.40
C PRO A 74 -0.55 -9.64 -37.48
N SER A 75 0.57 -10.24 -37.09
CA SER A 75 1.93 -9.68 -37.03
C SER A 75 2.05 -8.16 -37.16
N GLY A 76 2.14 -7.49 -36.01
CA GLY A 76 2.68 -6.13 -35.87
C GLY A 76 3.98 -6.19 -35.09
N ALA A 77 5.09 -5.84 -35.74
CA ALA A 77 6.45 -5.89 -35.25
C ALA A 77 6.59 -5.35 -33.81
N MET A 78 7.09 -6.21 -32.92
CA MET A 78 7.63 -5.79 -31.63
C MET A 78 8.83 -4.89 -31.92
N SER A 79 8.69 -3.60 -31.60
CA SER A 79 9.82 -2.70 -31.47
C SER A 79 10.69 -3.23 -30.33
N SER A 80 11.79 -3.88 -30.72
CA SER A 80 12.86 -4.26 -29.84
C SER A 80 13.37 -3.00 -29.14
N THR A 81 13.04 -2.88 -27.86
CA THR A 81 13.68 -1.89 -27.00
C THR A 81 15.12 -2.36 -26.83
N SER A 82 15.99 -1.88 -27.73
CA SER A 82 17.42 -2.07 -27.60
C SER A 82 17.82 -1.51 -26.24
N SER A 83 18.36 -2.40 -25.41
CA SER A 83 19.06 -2.00 -24.20
C SER A 83 20.28 -1.20 -24.67
N ALA A 84 20.11 0.12 -24.76
CA ALA A 84 21.21 1.03 -25.00
C ALA A 84 22.14 0.93 -23.80
N VAL A 85 23.19 0.13 -23.96
CA VAL A 85 24.37 0.11 -23.11
C VAL A 85 24.78 1.56 -22.88
N THR A 86 24.53 2.06 -21.67
CA THR A 86 24.93 3.39 -21.27
C THR A 86 26.44 3.34 -21.07
N THR A 87 27.18 3.51 -22.16
CA THR A 87 28.62 3.79 -22.11
C THR A 87 28.78 5.05 -21.28
N LYS A 88 29.34 4.92 -20.07
CA LYS A 88 29.71 6.05 -19.23
C LYS A 88 30.69 6.91 -20.04
N LYS A 89 30.18 7.98 -20.66
CA LYS A 89 31.00 8.97 -21.36
C LYS A 89 31.98 9.55 -20.35
N ALA A 90 33.26 9.56 -20.70
CA ALA A 90 34.32 10.18 -19.92
C ALA A 90 33.91 11.61 -19.58
N ALA A 91 33.84 11.93 -18.28
CA ALA A 91 33.49 13.26 -17.82
C ALA A 91 34.55 14.25 -18.32
N SER A 92 34.17 15.16 -19.22
CA SER A 92 35.05 16.23 -19.67
C SER A 92 35.44 17.09 -18.46
N SER A 93 36.73 17.35 -18.24
CA SER A 93 37.23 18.16 -17.11
C SER A 93 36.79 19.63 -17.16
N ASN A 94 36.21 20.09 -18.27
CA ASN A 94 35.76 21.47 -18.43
C ASN A 94 34.33 21.68 -17.87
N PRO A 95 34.15 22.50 -16.82
CA PRO A 95 32.85 22.73 -16.18
C PRO A 95 31.83 23.41 -17.12
N ILE A 96 32.28 24.21 -18.10
CA ILE A 96 31.38 24.83 -19.09
C ILE A 96 30.80 23.77 -20.02
N VAL A 97 31.63 22.81 -20.44
CA VAL A 97 31.18 21.68 -21.28
C VAL A 97 30.23 20.78 -20.50
N GLN A 98 30.48 20.55 -19.21
CA GLN A 98 29.56 19.82 -18.33
C GLN A 98 28.21 20.54 -18.19
N LEU A 99 28.22 21.86 -17.97
CA LEU A 99 26.99 22.65 -17.87
C LEU A 99 26.20 22.66 -19.19
N ALA A 100 26.87 22.89 -20.32
CA ALA A 100 26.23 22.88 -21.63
C ALA A 100 25.65 21.50 -21.97
N THR A 101 26.39 20.42 -21.64
CA THR A 101 25.91 19.04 -21.80
C THR A 101 24.71 18.78 -20.91
N TYR A 102 24.75 19.20 -19.64
CA TYR A 102 23.64 19.05 -18.70
C TYR A 102 22.37 19.78 -19.16
N VAL A 103 22.49 21.02 -19.65
CA VAL A 103 21.35 21.79 -20.19
C VAL A 103 20.79 21.12 -21.43
N LYS A 104 21.66 20.68 -22.35
CA LYS A 104 21.25 19.95 -23.56
C LYS A 104 20.51 18.66 -23.22
N ASP A 105 21.09 17.84 -22.34
CA ASP A 105 20.49 16.58 -21.92
C ASP A 105 19.16 16.81 -21.21
N SER A 106 19.06 17.85 -20.38
CA SER A 106 17.80 18.24 -19.73
C SER A 106 16.72 18.60 -20.75
N PHE A 107 17.06 19.38 -21.78
CA PHE A 107 16.10 19.74 -22.83
C PHE A 107 15.68 18.54 -23.69
N VAL A 108 16.63 17.66 -24.04
CA VAL A 108 16.34 16.43 -24.77
C VAL A 108 15.44 15.50 -23.95
N ASN A 109 15.75 15.30 -22.67
CA ASN A 109 14.92 14.49 -21.77
C ASN A 109 13.52 15.07 -21.62
N PHE A 110 13.40 16.39 -21.51
CA PHE A 110 12.11 17.06 -21.44
C PHE A 110 11.29 16.86 -22.73
N LYS A 111 11.90 17.07 -23.90
CA LYS A 111 11.25 16.83 -25.20
C LYS A 111 10.80 15.38 -25.36
N ASN A 112 11.67 14.43 -25.00
CA ASN A 112 11.37 13.00 -25.09
C ASN A 112 10.22 12.63 -24.16
N GLY A 113 10.23 13.10 -22.91
CA GLY A 113 9.16 12.84 -21.95
C GLY A 113 7.81 13.42 -22.39
N LEU A 114 7.80 14.61 -23.02
CA LEU A 114 6.57 15.16 -23.63
C LEU A 114 6.08 14.32 -24.81
N GLY A 115 6.99 13.84 -25.65
CA GLY A 115 6.68 12.94 -26.76
C GLY A 115 6.04 11.63 -26.27
N GLU A 116 6.65 11.01 -25.26
CA GLU A 116 6.15 9.80 -24.61
C GLU A 116 4.77 10.03 -23.98
N MET A 117 4.57 11.14 -23.26
CA MET A 117 3.25 11.48 -22.71
C MET A 117 2.15 11.62 -23.77
N ASN A 118 2.47 12.13 -24.96
CA ASN A 118 1.52 12.25 -26.05
C ASN A 118 1.18 10.87 -26.66
N LEU A 119 2.19 10.02 -26.84
CA LEU A 119 1.98 8.62 -27.26
C LEU A 119 1.14 7.86 -26.24
N ASP A 120 1.42 8.05 -24.95
CA ASP A 120 0.67 7.45 -23.85
C ASP A 120 -0.79 7.91 -23.84
N HIS A 121 -1.03 9.17 -24.16
CA HIS A 121 -2.38 9.71 -24.28
C HIS A 121 -3.17 9.01 -25.39
N ARG A 122 -2.55 8.77 -26.56
CA ARG A 122 -3.17 8.04 -27.67
C ARG A 122 -3.48 6.60 -27.27
N ARG A 123 -2.49 5.87 -26.73
CA ARG A 123 -2.66 4.50 -26.24
C ARG A 123 -3.76 4.41 -25.18
N CYS A 124 -3.85 5.37 -24.26
CA CYS A 124 -4.94 5.45 -23.29
C CYS A 124 -6.32 5.57 -23.95
N ASN A 125 -6.45 6.33 -25.04
CA ASN A 125 -7.72 6.50 -25.74
C ASN A 125 -8.11 5.23 -26.50
N ASP A 126 -7.14 4.53 -27.09
CA ASP A 126 -7.37 3.26 -27.79
C ASP A 126 -7.86 2.17 -26.82
N ILE A 127 -7.21 2.02 -25.67
CA ILE A 127 -7.66 1.08 -24.62
C ILE A 127 -9.06 1.48 -24.13
N ARG A 128 -9.33 2.78 -23.99
CA ARG A 128 -10.66 3.24 -23.59
C ARG A 128 -11.73 2.95 -24.64
N ALA A 129 -11.38 2.96 -25.92
CA ALA A 129 -12.27 2.55 -27.00
C ALA A 129 -12.59 1.05 -26.87
N LYS A 130 -11.60 0.19 -26.64
CA LYS A 130 -11.81 -1.26 -26.38
C LYS A 130 -12.81 -1.49 -25.23
N GLN A 131 -12.63 -0.81 -24.10
CA GLN A 131 -13.55 -0.90 -22.97
C GLN A 131 -14.97 -0.40 -23.29
N ARG A 132 -15.12 0.60 -24.18
CA ARG A 132 -16.44 1.06 -24.62
C ARG A 132 -17.11 -0.01 -25.49
N THR A 133 -16.39 -0.56 -26.46
CA THR A 133 -16.88 -1.63 -27.31
C THR A 133 -17.29 -2.84 -26.48
N PHE A 134 -16.47 -3.25 -25.52
CA PHE A 134 -16.79 -4.33 -24.58
C PHE A 134 -18.07 -4.04 -23.77
N ALA A 135 -18.21 -2.83 -23.23
CA ALA A 135 -19.40 -2.46 -22.45
C ALA A 135 -20.67 -2.46 -23.32
N THR A 136 -20.60 -1.91 -24.53
CA THR A 136 -21.70 -1.91 -25.50
C THR A 136 -22.11 -3.34 -25.87
N ASN A 137 -21.15 -4.22 -26.16
CA ASN A 137 -21.42 -5.61 -26.54
C ASN A 137 -22.06 -6.42 -25.41
N ASN A 138 -21.78 -6.08 -24.16
CA ASN A 138 -22.36 -6.73 -22.98
C ASN A 138 -23.59 -5.99 -22.42
N GLY A 139 -24.13 -5.02 -23.16
CA GLY A 139 -25.40 -4.37 -22.81
C GLY A 139 -25.34 -3.42 -21.59
N PHE A 140 -24.15 -2.95 -21.17
CA PHE A 140 -24.03 -2.02 -20.05
C PHE A 140 -23.28 -0.73 -20.42
N LYS A 141 -23.58 0.36 -19.71
CA LYS A 141 -22.87 1.63 -19.91
C LYS A 141 -21.59 1.65 -19.10
N ARG A 142 -20.47 1.98 -19.76
CA ARG A 142 -19.19 2.16 -19.10
C ARG A 142 -19.30 3.23 -17.99
N PRO A 143 -18.95 2.91 -16.73
CA PRO A 143 -18.93 3.90 -15.66
C PRO A 143 -17.86 4.97 -15.89
N ARG A 144 -18.08 6.19 -15.39
CA ARG A 144 -17.11 7.28 -15.47
C ARG A 144 -16.06 7.18 -14.35
N GLY A 145 -14.91 7.82 -14.56
CA GLY A 145 -13.84 7.94 -13.55
C GLY A 145 -13.08 6.64 -13.32
N VAL A 146 -12.60 6.43 -12.08
CA VAL A 146 -11.76 5.29 -11.69
C VAL A 146 -12.49 3.96 -11.87
N LYS A 147 -13.79 3.90 -11.57
CA LYS A 147 -14.64 2.72 -11.83
C LYS A 147 -14.66 2.35 -13.31
N GLY A 148 -14.54 3.34 -14.20
CA GLY A 148 -14.44 3.13 -15.63
C GLY A 148 -13.17 2.42 -16.08
N ILE A 149 -12.10 2.44 -15.28
CA ILE A 149 -10.84 1.74 -15.60
C ILE A 149 -10.98 0.24 -15.30
N GLN A 150 -11.82 -0.13 -14.33
CA GLN A 150 -12.10 -1.53 -13.98
C GLN A 150 -13.08 -2.22 -14.94
N THR A 151 -13.48 -1.55 -16.03
CA THR A 151 -14.33 -2.18 -17.03
C THR A 151 -13.52 -3.27 -17.74
N GLY A 152 -14.11 -4.46 -17.89
CA GLY A 152 -13.48 -5.58 -18.58
C GLY A 152 -13.20 -5.37 -20.07
N GLY A 153 -12.71 -6.42 -20.71
CA GLY A 153 -12.36 -6.42 -22.14
C GLY A 153 -10.99 -5.81 -22.46
N ILE A 154 -10.10 -5.76 -21.47
CA ILE A 154 -8.70 -5.31 -21.60
C ILE A 154 -7.78 -6.22 -20.79
N SER A 155 -6.50 -6.28 -21.16
CA SER A 155 -5.50 -7.04 -20.40
C SER A 155 -5.10 -6.34 -19.09
N TYR A 156 -4.43 -7.05 -18.18
CA TYR A 156 -3.88 -6.43 -16.97
C TYR A 156 -2.82 -5.37 -17.26
N GLU A 157 -2.02 -5.56 -18.31
CA GLU A 157 -1.06 -4.55 -18.76
C GLU A 157 -1.77 -3.26 -19.18
N GLU A 158 -2.84 -3.38 -19.97
CA GLU A 158 -3.65 -2.23 -20.40
C GLU A 158 -4.34 -1.55 -19.21
N TYR A 159 -4.81 -2.31 -18.23
CA TYR A 159 -5.36 -1.80 -16.98
C TYR A 159 -4.33 -1.00 -16.19
N ASP A 160 -3.13 -1.56 -15.96
CA ASP A 160 -2.08 -0.89 -15.22
C ASP A 160 -1.60 0.37 -15.95
N PHE A 161 -1.48 0.29 -17.28
CA PHE A 161 -1.16 1.43 -18.13
C PHE A 161 -2.19 2.57 -17.98
N LEU A 162 -3.49 2.26 -18.00
CA LEU A 162 -4.53 3.28 -17.78
C LEU A 162 -4.47 3.90 -16.38
N ARG A 163 -4.16 3.09 -15.36
CA ARG A 163 -4.01 3.54 -13.97
C ARG A 163 -2.83 4.50 -13.83
N LYS A 164 -1.65 4.14 -14.34
CA LYS A 164 -0.46 5.00 -14.38
C LYS A 164 -0.69 6.27 -15.19
N GLY A 165 -1.33 6.15 -16.36
CA GLY A 165 -1.69 7.30 -17.19
C GLY A 165 -2.64 8.27 -16.49
N LEU A 166 -3.53 7.81 -15.61
CA LEU A 166 -4.36 8.69 -14.76
C LEU A 166 -3.50 9.44 -13.74
N VAL A 167 -2.57 8.76 -13.07
CA VAL A 167 -1.65 9.38 -12.11
C VAL A 167 -0.76 10.43 -12.79
N ASN A 168 -0.18 10.10 -13.94
CA ASN A 168 0.69 11.00 -14.71
C ASN A 168 -0.05 12.27 -15.18
N ARG A 169 -1.29 12.14 -15.64
CA ARG A 169 -2.11 13.30 -16.03
C ARG A 169 -2.43 14.21 -14.86
N ASN A 170 -2.77 13.61 -13.71
CA ASN A 170 -2.98 14.42 -12.52
C ASN A 170 -1.68 15.13 -12.15
N LYS A 171 -0.54 14.42 -12.08
CA LYS A 171 0.78 15.00 -11.79
C LYS A 171 1.10 16.18 -12.71
N LEU A 172 0.90 16.01 -14.02
CA LEU A 172 1.06 17.09 -14.99
C LEU A 172 0.14 18.28 -14.67
N PHE A 173 -1.12 18.04 -14.33
CA PHE A 173 -2.03 19.11 -13.94
C PHE A 173 -1.53 19.87 -12.69
N ALA A 174 -1.02 19.19 -11.66
CA ALA A 174 -0.41 19.89 -10.52
C ALA A 174 0.81 20.70 -10.93
N VAL A 175 1.71 20.13 -11.75
CA VAL A 175 2.88 20.85 -12.29
C VAL A 175 2.42 22.12 -13.02
N SER A 176 1.40 22.04 -13.87
CA SER A 176 0.84 23.19 -14.58
C SER A 176 0.24 24.24 -13.65
N VAL A 177 -0.48 23.81 -12.60
CA VAL A 177 -1.03 24.73 -11.59
C VAL A 177 0.08 25.43 -10.82
N VAL A 178 1.11 24.71 -10.37
CA VAL A 178 2.25 25.33 -9.67
C VAL A 178 3.00 26.28 -10.59
N MET A 179 3.20 25.92 -11.86
CA MET A 179 3.81 26.80 -12.85
C MET A 179 3.00 28.09 -13.06
N ALA A 180 1.67 27.99 -13.13
CA ALA A 180 0.78 29.13 -13.34
C ALA A 180 0.64 30.02 -12.09
N CYS A 181 0.52 29.42 -10.90
CA CYS A 181 0.28 30.14 -9.66
C CYS A 181 1.57 30.61 -8.96
N LEU A 182 2.68 29.91 -9.14
CA LEU A 182 3.95 30.14 -8.46
C LEU A 182 5.15 30.09 -9.43
N PRO A 183 5.15 30.86 -10.53
CA PRO A 183 6.18 30.76 -11.57
C PRO A 183 7.59 31.02 -11.02
N ASN A 184 7.74 31.99 -10.10
CA ASN A 184 9.03 32.35 -9.49
C ASN A 184 9.60 31.25 -8.58
N TYR A 185 8.75 30.35 -8.06
CA TYR A 185 9.14 29.26 -7.18
C TYR A 185 9.11 27.90 -7.87
N PHE A 186 8.69 27.85 -9.13
CA PHE A 186 8.46 26.60 -9.85
C PHE A 186 9.68 25.68 -9.87
N VAL A 187 10.86 26.25 -10.16
CA VAL A 187 12.12 25.48 -10.21
C VAL A 187 12.46 24.90 -8.83
N TYR A 188 12.39 25.71 -7.78
CA TYR A 188 12.62 25.25 -6.40
C TYR A 188 11.61 24.20 -5.97
N TYR A 189 10.37 24.34 -6.44
CA TYR A 189 9.31 23.40 -6.16
C TYR A 189 9.58 22.03 -6.81
N LEU A 190 9.93 22.00 -8.10
CA LEU A 190 10.31 20.76 -8.78
C LEU A 190 11.54 20.11 -8.15
N TRP A 191 12.51 20.93 -7.71
CA TRP A 191 13.70 20.43 -7.04
C TRP A 191 13.39 19.84 -5.65
N SER A 192 12.46 20.45 -4.91
CA SER A 192 12.04 19.97 -3.59
C SER A 192 11.11 18.75 -3.66
N PHE A 193 10.35 18.62 -4.75
CA PHE A 193 9.35 17.57 -4.96
C PHE A 193 9.52 16.89 -6.33
N PRO A 194 10.67 16.22 -6.58
CA PRO A 194 10.94 15.60 -7.88
C PRO A 194 9.89 14.54 -8.24
N ASP A 195 9.30 13.89 -7.24
CA ASP A 195 8.25 12.87 -7.42
C ASP A 195 6.92 13.41 -7.95
N MET A 196 6.72 14.74 -7.98
CA MET A 196 5.56 15.37 -8.61
C MET A 196 5.63 15.26 -10.13
N LEU A 197 6.81 15.01 -10.70
CA LEU A 197 6.95 14.83 -12.12
C LEU A 197 6.24 13.53 -12.59
N PRO A 198 5.58 13.55 -13.76
CA PRO A 198 5.04 12.35 -14.39
C PRO A 198 6.12 11.27 -14.59
N SER A 199 5.73 9.99 -14.61
CA SER A 199 6.68 8.88 -14.68
C SER A 199 7.70 8.94 -15.83
N PRO A 200 7.39 9.45 -17.05
CA PRO A 200 8.40 9.60 -18.11
C PRO A 200 9.59 10.50 -17.75
N PHE A 201 9.45 11.35 -16.73
CA PHE A 201 10.50 12.25 -16.27
C PHE A 201 11.21 11.73 -15.00
N LEU A 202 10.73 10.63 -14.42
CA LEU A 202 11.32 10.05 -13.22
C LEU A 202 12.35 8.99 -13.61
N LYS A 203 13.50 9.02 -12.93
CA LYS A 203 14.46 7.93 -13.03
C LYS A 203 13.91 6.72 -12.27
N VAL A 204 13.83 5.58 -12.96
CA VAL A 204 13.51 4.31 -12.32
C VAL A 204 14.63 3.99 -11.34
N LYS A 205 14.28 3.79 -10.07
CA LYS A 205 15.24 3.34 -9.05
C LYS A 205 15.53 1.86 -9.23
N ASP A 206 16.75 1.47 -8.95
CA ASP A 206 17.10 0.06 -8.89
C ASP A 206 16.42 -0.62 -7.68
N MET A 207 16.12 -1.91 -7.83
CA MET A 207 15.46 -2.69 -6.78
C MET A 207 16.30 -2.78 -5.50
N GLN A 208 17.64 -2.74 -5.59
CA GLN A 208 18.51 -2.69 -4.42
C GLN A 208 18.33 -1.38 -3.65
N GLU A 209 18.25 -0.26 -4.35
CA GLU A 209 18.03 1.06 -3.75
C GLU A 209 16.66 1.12 -3.06
N ILE A 210 15.60 0.66 -3.74
CA ILE A 210 14.25 0.57 -3.16
C ILE A 210 14.26 -0.31 -1.92
N SER A 211 14.91 -1.48 -1.98
CA SER A 211 15.04 -2.41 -0.85
C SER A 211 15.73 -1.76 0.36
N ARG A 212 16.81 -1.01 0.13
CA ARG A 212 17.54 -0.31 1.18
C ARG A 212 16.70 0.76 1.84
N GLU A 213 16.01 1.58 1.07
CA GLU A 213 15.11 2.61 1.58
C GLU A 213 13.93 2.04 2.38
N ARG A 214 13.32 0.95 1.89
CA ARG A 214 12.27 0.21 2.62
C ARG A 214 12.78 -0.34 3.94
N CYS A 215 13.96 -0.96 3.92
CA CYS A 215 14.58 -1.50 5.13
C CYS A 215 14.79 -0.41 6.17
N HIS A 216 15.39 0.71 5.77
CA HIS A 216 15.58 1.87 6.64
C HIS A 216 14.25 2.42 7.18
N ALA A 217 13.20 2.48 6.35
CA ALA A 217 11.87 2.91 6.77
C ALA A 217 11.27 2.00 7.85
N VAL A 218 11.35 0.68 7.68
CA VAL A 218 10.87 -0.31 8.66
C VAL A 218 11.60 -0.17 9.98
N ILE A 219 12.94 -0.15 9.97
CA ILE A 219 13.75 -0.09 11.19
C ILE A 219 13.54 1.22 11.93
N SER A 220 13.56 2.34 11.20
CA SER A 220 13.28 3.65 11.80
C SER A 220 11.92 3.66 12.49
N THR A 221 10.93 2.98 11.91
CA THR A 221 9.58 2.88 12.49
C THR A 221 9.57 2.04 13.76
N LEU A 222 10.25 0.89 13.77
CA LEU A 222 10.37 0.06 14.96
C LEU A 222 11.07 0.81 16.10
N LEU A 223 12.16 1.52 15.78
CA LEU A 223 12.86 2.38 16.74
C LEU A 223 12.00 3.54 17.24
N ASP A 224 11.22 4.18 16.37
CA ASP A 224 10.31 5.27 16.76
C ASP A 224 9.19 4.77 17.69
N ILE A 225 8.69 3.55 17.46
CA ILE A 225 7.70 2.89 18.34
C ILE A 225 8.33 2.60 19.70
N GLU A 226 9.53 2.00 19.72
CA GLU A 226 10.21 1.65 20.96
C GLU A 226 10.60 2.89 21.77
N LYS A 227 11.16 3.92 21.12
CA LYS A 227 11.41 5.23 21.74
C LYS A 227 10.12 5.84 22.28
N GLY A 228 9.04 5.80 21.51
CA GLY A 228 7.74 6.31 21.94
C GLY A 228 7.12 5.56 23.11
N ALA A 229 7.51 4.30 23.33
CA ALA A 229 7.08 3.51 24.48
C ALA A 229 7.91 3.79 25.75
N ARG A 230 9.21 4.13 25.60
CA ARG A 230 10.14 4.24 26.72
C ARG A 230 10.51 5.68 27.11
N VAL A 231 10.44 6.60 26.15
CA VAL A 231 10.89 8.00 26.32
C VAL A 231 9.70 8.92 26.16
N ALA A 232 9.39 9.67 27.23
CA ALA A 232 8.37 10.69 27.17
C ALA A 232 8.74 11.76 26.13
N PRO A 233 7.81 12.18 25.25
CA PRO A 233 8.06 13.25 24.30
C PRO A 233 8.45 14.52 25.06
N TRP A 234 9.39 15.28 24.52
CA TRP A 234 9.88 16.52 25.15
C TRP A 234 8.74 17.50 25.48
N THR A 235 7.69 17.54 24.65
CA THR A 235 6.49 18.36 24.86
C THR A 235 5.71 17.98 26.12
N ALA A 236 5.85 16.76 26.63
CA ALA A 236 5.25 16.36 27.90
C ALA A 236 5.89 17.09 29.10
N LYS A 237 7.14 17.55 28.97
CA LYS A 237 7.80 18.40 29.99
C LYS A 237 7.20 19.81 30.02
N LEU A 238 6.62 20.27 28.91
CA LEU A 238 5.98 21.59 28.80
C LEU A 238 4.52 21.60 29.25
N ASN A 239 3.87 20.44 29.35
CA ASN A 239 2.47 20.34 29.78
C ASN A 239 2.37 19.61 31.13
N PRO A 240 2.38 20.35 32.26
CA PRO A 240 2.34 19.75 33.60
C PRO A 240 1.05 18.95 33.87
N PHE A 241 -0.04 19.24 33.14
CA PHE A 241 -1.32 18.53 33.29
C PHE A 241 -1.47 17.34 32.32
N GLY A 242 -0.54 17.19 31.37
CA GLY A 242 -0.57 16.15 30.33
C GLY A 242 0.07 14.82 30.74
N GLY A 243 0.80 14.76 31.86
CA GLY A 243 1.64 13.61 32.23
C GLY A 243 0.91 12.26 32.23
N ARG A 244 -0.31 12.19 32.78
CA ARG A 244 -1.12 10.95 32.78
C ARG A 244 -1.58 10.52 31.38
N ALA A 245 -1.81 11.46 30.46
CA ALA A 245 -2.19 11.13 29.09
C ALA A 245 -0.96 10.60 28.33
N THR A 246 0.19 11.23 28.53
CA THR A 246 1.47 10.78 27.98
C THR A 246 1.84 9.38 28.47
N GLN A 247 1.77 9.12 29.78
CA GLN A 247 2.06 7.80 30.33
C GLN A 247 1.14 6.73 29.73
N ARG A 248 -0.17 7.00 29.65
CA ARG A 248 -1.11 6.07 29.00
C ARG A 248 -0.77 5.82 27.53
N ALA A 249 -0.27 6.82 26.80
CA ALA A 249 0.16 6.63 25.42
C ALA A 249 1.43 5.78 25.33
N MET A 250 2.39 5.99 26.24
CA MET A 250 3.62 5.20 26.35
C MET A 250 3.29 3.74 26.71
N ASP A 251 2.45 3.51 27.72
CA ASP A 251 2.03 2.17 28.15
C ASP A 251 1.32 1.41 27.02
N ARG A 252 0.49 2.12 26.23
CA ARG A 252 -0.16 1.55 25.04
C ARG A 252 0.86 1.10 24.00
N LEU A 253 1.88 1.93 23.72
CA LEU A 253 2.95 1.57 22.79
C LEU A 253 3.81 0.44 23.36
N GLY A 254 4.10 0.42 24.66
CA GLY A 254 4.84 -0.68 25.31
C GLY A 254 4.09 -2.01 25.23
N ASN A 255 2.80 -2.02 25.53
CA ASN A 255 1.95 -3.20 25.34
C ASN A 255 1.91 -3.64 23.88
N PHE A 256 1.84 -2.69 22.95
CA PHE A 256 1.88 -2.98 21.54
C PHE A 256 3.20 -3.64 21.13
N VAL A 257 4.35 -3.13 21.60
CA VAL A 257 5.67 -3.72 21.35
C VAL A 257 5.70 -5.16 21.85
N ASN A 258 5.28 -5.42 23.08
CA ASN A 258 5.30 -6.76 23.67
C ASN A 258 4.43 -7.76 22.88
N VAL A 259 3.20 -7.37 22.53
CA VAL A 259 2.30 -8.21 21.73
C VAL A 259 2.83 -8.42 20.31
N GLY A 260 3.37 -7.37 19.70
CA GLY A 260 3.95 -7.41 18.36
C GLY A 260 5.16 -8.33 18.29
N SER A 261 6.11 -8.20 19.22
CA SER A 261 7.30 -9.05 19.30
C SER A 261 6.92 -10.51 19.52
N ALA A 262 6.03 -10.81 20.48
CA ALA A 262 5.57 -12.18 20.71
C ALA A 262 4.87 -12.79 19.48
N ALA A 263 4.14 -11.99 18.70
CA ALA A 263 3.55 -12.45 17.46
C ALA A 263 4.57 -12.70 16.35
N LEU A 264 5.66 -11.92 16.32
CA LEU A 264 6.72 -12.01 15.33
C LEU A 264 7.77 -13.10 15.63
N GLU A 265 7.86 -13.53 16.88
CA GLU A 265 8.70 -14.64 17.35
C GLU A 265 8.02 -16.02 17.20
N GLU A 266 6.72 -16.05 16.91
CA GLU A 266 6.00 -17.31 16.73
C GLU A 266 6.51 -18.08 15.49
N TYR A 267 6.65 -19.40 15.66
CA TYR A 267 7.14 -20.28 14.61
C TYR A 267 6.27 -20.19 13.34
N GLY A 268 6.92 -20.02 12.18
CA GLY A 268 6.26 -19.94 10.88
C GLY A 268 5.72 -18.55 10.50
N VAL A 269 5.97 -17.52 11.32
CA VAL A 269 5.64 -16.11 11.03
C VAL A 269 6.66 -15.42 10.11
N SER A 270 7.66 -16.14 9.60
CA SER A 270 8.53 -15.67 8.51
C SER A 270 8.12 -16.26 7.17
N GLY A 271 8.49 -15.58 6.08
CA GLY A 271 8.29 -16.05 4.73
C GLY A 271 6.82 -16.05 4.28
N PRO A 272 6.48 -16.79 3.22
CA PRO A 272 5.19 -16.61 2.56
C PRO A 272 4.00 -17.25 3.32
N SER A 273 4.21 -17.91 4.48
CA SER A 273 3.15 -18.38 5.38
C SER A 273 2.75 -17.38 6.46
N GLY A 274 3.64 -16.46 6.86
CA GLY A 274 3.38 -15.58 7.99
C GLY A 274 2.24 -14.58 7.74
N CYS A 275 2.01 -14.17 6.48
CA CYS A 275 0.83 -13.39 6.06
C CYS A 275 -0.48 -13.95 6.62
N LYS A 276 -0.68 -15.27 6.45
CA LYS A 276 -1.89 -15.97 6.89
C LYS A 276 -2.01 -15.99 8.42
N ILE A 277 -0.89 -16.15 9.12
CA ILE A 277 -0.86 -16.18 10.59
C ILE A 277 -1.25 -14.80 11.14
N ILE A 278 -0.66 -13.73 10.60
CA ILE A 278 -0.96 -12.35 11.01
C ILE A 278 -2.44 -12.02 10.76
N LEU A 279 -2.98 -12.33 9.59
CA LEU A 279 -4.40 -12.11 9.30
C LEU A 279 -5.32 -12.94 10.20
N LYS A 280 -4.94 -14.18 10.54
CA LYS A 280 -5.70 -15.01 11.48
C LYS A 280 -5.75 -14.37 12.87
N LYS A 281 -4.64 -13.79 13.35
CA LYS A 281 -4.60 -13.08 14.63
C LYS A 281 -5.45 -11.81 14.62
N LEU A 282 -5.48 -11.10 13.49
CA LEU A 282 -6.27 -9.88 13.31
C LEU A 282 -7.73 -10.13 12.91
N ARG A 283 -8.16 -11.39 12.85
CA ARG A 283 -9.48 -11.76 12.31
C ARG A 283 -10.64 -11.02 12.99
N ALA A 284 -10.60 -10.85 14.32
CA ALA A 284 -11.65 -10.16 15.06
C ALA A 284 -11.76 -8.66 14.75
N GLU A 285 -10.67 -8.03 14.30
CA GLU A 285 -10.64 -6.61 13.91
C GLU A 285 -10.98 -6.42 12.44
N ILE A 286 -10.63 -7.42 11.62
CA ILE A 286 -10.86 -7.41 10.17
C ILE A 286 -12.31 -7.78 9.84
N TYR A 287 -12.89 -8.72 10.57
CA TYR A 287 -14.28 -9.15 10.40
C TYR A 287 -15.13 -8.62 11.55
N THR A 288 -16.09 -7.76 11.22
CA THR A 288 -17.01 -7.18 12.20
C THR A 288 -18.43 -7.61 11.91
N LYS A 289 -19.22 -7.85 12.96
CA LYS A 289 -20.66 -8.13 12.81
C LYS A 289 -21.40 -6.90 12.26
N ASP A 290 -21.04 -5.73 12.78
CA ASP A 290 -21.61 -4.45 12.35
C ASP A 290 -20.84 -3.87 11.16
N VAL A 291 -21.53 -3.02 10.38
CA VAL A 291 -20.91 -2.26 9.30
C VAL A 291 -19.75 -1.44 9.86
N PRO A 292 -18.51 -1.62 9.38
CA PRO A 292 -17.38 -0.87 9.89
C PRO A 292 -17.60 0.62 9.64
N SER A 293 -17.35 1.44 10.67
CA SER A 293 -17.49 2.88 10.56
C SER A 293 -16.55 3.43 9.49
N LYS A 294 -16.93 4.56 8.87
CA LYS A 294 -16.06 5.23 7.88
C LYS A 294 -14.66 5.49 8.45
N GLN A 295 -14.53 5.86 9.72
CA GLN A 295 -13.23 6.06 10.36
C GLN A 295 -12.39 4.78 10.39
N ARG A 296 -12.99 3.63 10.72
CA ARG A 296 -12.30 2.32 10.69
C ARG A 296 -11.92 1.90 9.28
N MET A 297 -12.76 2.16 8.29
CA MET A 297 -12.45 1.89 6.87
C MET A 297 -11.33 2.78 6.34
N LEU A 298 -11.29 4.05 6.78
CA LEU A 298 -10.25 5.01 6.42
C LEU A 298 -8.97 4.85 7.25
N LEU A 299 -8.89 3.83 8.11
CA LEU A 299 -7.78 3.61 9.04
C LEU A 299 -7.47 4.85 9.89
N ALA A 300 -8.50 5.67 10.14
CA ALA A 300 -8.41 6.91 10.89
C ALA A 300 -8.59 6.66 12.39
N GLY A 301 -8.15 7.61 13.20
CA GLY A 301 -8.27 7.56 14.66
C GLY A 301 -7.26 6.62 15.32
N ASN A 302 -7.67 5.95 16.41
CA ASN A 302 -6.82 5.07 17.21
C ASN A 302 -6.76 3.62 16.68
N THR A 303 -7.22 3.37 15.45
CA THR A 303 -7.27 2.02 14.85
C THR A 303 -5.86 1.47 14.58
N ILE A 304 -4.94 2.31 14.10
CA ILE A 304 -3.54 1.96 13.88
C ILE A 304 -2.67 3.09 14.48
N PRO A 305 -1.61 2.77 15.26
CA PRO A 305 -0.72 3.80 15.78
C PRO A 305 -0.11 4.65 14.66
N LYS A 306 -0.03 5.97 14.85
CA LYS A 306 0.42 6.92 13.82
C LYS A 306 1.83 6.60 13.30
N GLN A 307 2.68 6.02 14.14
CA GLN A 307 4.04 5.58 13.82
C GLN A 307 4.02 4.54 12.69
N PHE A 308 3.10 3.57 12.73
CA PHE A 308 2.94 2.57 11.67
C PHE A 308 2.53 3.21 10.35
N MET A 309 1.55 4.10 10.38
CA MET A 309 1.09 4.75 9.16
C MET A 309 2.20 5.60 8.54
N LYS A 310 2.99 6.31 9.35
CA LYS A 310 4.18 7.04 8.89
C LYS A 310 5.24 6.11 8.31
N GLY A 311 5.52 4.99 8.97
CA GLY A 311 6.46 3.98 8.51
C GLY A 311 6.06 3.34 7.19
N LEU A 312 4.79 2.95 7.09
CA LEU A 312 4.20 2.41 5.88
C LEU A 312 4.24 3.42 4.73
N THR A 313 3.92 4.69 4.99
CA THR A 313 4.10 5.77 3.99
C THR A 313 5.53 5.83 3.48
N LYS A 314 6.52 5.79 4.38
CA LYS A 314 7.94 5.83 4.00
C LYS A 314 8.32 4.60 3.16
N ALA A 315 7.89 3.40 3.55
CA ALA A 315 8.18 2.17 2.82
C ALA A 315 7.54 2.13 1.42
N ILE A 316 6.29 2.59 1.28
CA ILE A 316 5.62 2.75 -0.01
C ILE A 316 6.37 3.77 -0.88
N SER A 317 6.74 4.91 -0.28
CA SER A 317 7.43 6.01 -0.96
C SER A 317 8.88 5.74 -1.32
N ALA A 318 9.47 4.62 -0.89
CA ALA A 318 10.79 4.19 -1.35
C ALA A 318 10.80 3.93 -2.86
N ASP A 319 9.67 3.46 -3.39
CA ASP A 319 9.48 3.26 -4.82
C ASP A 319 8.74 4.48 -5.41
N PRO A 320 9.38 5.26 -6.31
CA PRO A 320 8.78 6.44 -6.90
C PRO A 320 7.57 6.12 -7.78
N LEU A 321 7.45 4.89 -8.30
CA LEU A 321 6.30 4.47 -9.11
C LEU A 321 5.05 4.28 -8.26
N ASN A 322 5.23 3.99 -6.97
CA ASN A 322 4.11 3.94 -6.02
C ASN A 322 3.64 5.33 -5.58
N LYS A 323 4.40 6.40 -5.91
CA LYS A 323 4.01 7.78 -5.61
C LYS A 323 2.86 8.23 -6.50
N GLY A 324 1.65 8.12 -5.93
CA GLY A 324 0.44 8.72 -6.46
C GLY A 324 0.52 10.26 -6.56
N PHE A 325 -0.60 10.88 -6.92
CA PHE A 325 -0.70 12.30 -7.25
C PHE A 325 -0.49 13.30 -6.08
N SER A 326 -0.29 12.84 -4.86
CA SER A 326 -0.39 13.74 -3.70
C SER A 326 0.88 14.57 -3.49
N ILE A 327 0.72 15.89 -3.62
CA ILE A 327 1.73 16.93 -3.34
C ILE A 327 2.27 16.85 -1.90
N PHE A 328 1.45 16.42 -0.94
CA PHE A 328 1.82 16.30 0.48
C PHE A 328 2.26 14.87 0.86
N GLY A 329 2.73 14.08 -0.12
CA GLY A 329 3.05 12.67 0.05
C GLY A 329 1.82 11.76 -0.08
N ILE A 330 2.04 10.49 -0.42
CA ILE A 330 0.96 9.51 -0.58
C ILE A 330 0.35 9.24 0.80
N SER A 331 -0.95 9.46 0.94
CA SER A 331 -1.67 8.84 2.06
C SER A 331 -1.62 7.33 1.86
N PRO A 332 -1.11 6.54 2.82
CA PRO A 332 -0.98 5.09 2.69
C PRO A 332 -2.33 4.44 2.39
N LEU A 333 -3.42 5.07 2.85
CA LEU A 333 -4.78 4.67 2.51
C LEU A 333 -5.08 4.78 1.01
N LYS A 334 -4.71 5.89 0.34
CA LYS A 334 -4.92 6.03 -1.12
C LYS A 334 -4.13 4.99 -1.91
N HIS A 335 -2.94 4.63 -1.42
CA HIS A 335 -2.15 3.55 -2.00
C HIS A 335 -2.84 2.19 -1.83
N ILE A 336 -3.32 1.90 -0.61
CA ILE A 336 -4.10 0.68 -0.32
C ILE A 336 -5.36 0.60 -1.18
N GLU A 337 -6.09 1.70 -1.37
CA GLU A 337 -7.25 1.78 -2.26
C GLU A 337 -6.85 1.49 -3.72
N SER A 338 -5.74 2.06 -4.20
CA SER A 338 -5.21 1.76 -5.53
C SER A 338 -4.84 0.28 -5.71
N VAL A 339 -4.23 -0.33 -4.69
CA VAL A 339 -3.93 -1.76 -4.68
C VAL A 339 -5.20 -2.60 -4.63
N ALA A 340 -6.20 -2.20 -3.85
CA ALA A 340 -7.49 -2.89 -3.78
C ALA A 340 -8.23 -2.88 -5.12
N LEU A 341 -8.18 -1.77 -5.87
CA LEU A 341 -8.75 -1.69 -7.21
C LEU A 341 -8.04 -2.62 -8.20
N ALA A 342 -6.72 -2.77 -8.08
CA ALA A 342 -5.92 -3.65 -8.93
C ALA A 342 -6.13 -5.13 -8.57
N ASP A 343 -6.16 -5.47 -7.28
CA ASP A 343 -6.50 -6.81 -6.79
C ASP A 343 -7.89 -7.21 -7.29
N GLY A 344 -8.88 -6.32 -7.14
CA GLY A 344 -10.24 -6.53 -7.63
C GLY A 344 -10.26 -6.78 -9.13
N PHE A 345 -9.54 -5.98 -9.93
CA PHE A 345 -9.48 -6.19 -11.38
C PHE A 345 -8.87 -7.55 -11.75
N ILE A 346 -7.76 -7.95 -11.11
CA ILE A 346 -7.11 -9.25 -11.37
C ILE A 346 -8.09 -10.40 -11.12
N ILE A 347 -8.83 -10.35 -10.01
CA ILE A 347 -9.80 -11.39 -9.65
C ILE A 347 -11.05 -11.32 -10.54
N ASP A 348 -11.64 -10.15 -10.70
CA ASP A 348 -12.92 -9.98 -11.42
C ASP A 348 -12.80 -10.30 -12.92
N GLN A 349 -11.61 -10.11 -13.49
CA GLN A 349 -11.32 -10.43 -14.89
C GLN A 349 -10.63 -11.78 -15.08
N ASN A 350 -10.48 -12.58 -14.01
CA ASN A 350 -9.78 -13.86 -14.02
C ASN A 350 -8.42 -13.78 -14.76
N VAL A 351 -7.64 -12.73 -14.45
CA VAL A 351 -6.33 -12.53 -15.08
C VAL A 351 -5.42 -13.69 -14.70
N ASP A 352 -4.88 -14.36 -15.71
CA ASP A 352 -3.85 -15.38 -15.49
C ASP A 352 -2.53 -14.71 -15.08
N ILE A 353 -2.11 -14.98 -13.85
CA ILE A 353 -0.89 -14.41 -13.26
C ILE A 353 0.35 -14.98 -13.95
N ASP A 354 0.27 -16.17 -14.56
CA ASP A 354 1.39 -16.78 -15.23
C ASP A 354 1.78 -16.06 -16.53
N LEU A 355 0.82 -15.37 -17.14
CA LEU A 355 1.00 -14.58 -18.36
C LEU A 355 1.42 -13.13 -18.11
N ILE A 356 1.51 -12.69 -16.84
CA ILE A 356 1.97 -11.35 -16.51
C ILE A 356 3.48 -11.25 -16.78
N ASN A 357 3.87 -10.28 -17.60
CA ASN A 357 5.28 -9.97 -17.87
C ASN A 357 6.06 -9.69 -16.57
N SER A 358 7.31 -10.16 -16.51
CA SER A 358 8.26 -9.98 -15.40
C SER A 358 8.29 -8.57 -14.80
N ASN A 359 8.36 -7.53 -15.64
CA ASN A 359 8.41 -6.13 -15.19
C ASN A 359 7.11 -5.74 -14.49
N LEU A 360 5.97 -6.06 -15.09
CA LEU A 360 4.65 -5.74 -14.55
C LEU A 360 4.36 -6.53 -13.26
N LEU A 361 4.83 -7.78 -13.21
CA LEU A 361 4.77 -8.62 -12.02
C LEU A 361 5.62 -8.03 -10.88
N SER A 362 6.85 -7.60 -11.18
CA SER A 362 7.76 -6.96 -10.24
C SER A 362 7.14 -5.69 -9.65
N GLU A 363 6.57 -4.82 -10.49
CA GLU A 363 5.89 -3.61 -10.05
C GLU A 363 4.62 -3.93 -9.24
N ALA A 364 3.81 -4.90 -9.66
CA ALA A 364 2.63 -5.34 -8.93
C ALA A 364 3.00 -5.86 -7.53
N CYS A 365 4.06 -6.65 -7.42
CA CYS A 365 4.60 -7.12 -6.14
C CYS A 365 5.15 -5.95 -5.32
N SER A 366 5.94 -5.07 -5.94
CA SER A 366 6.53 -3.89 -5.30
C SER A 366 5.45 -2.98 -4.68
N ALA A 367 4.33 -2.75 -5.38
CA ALA A 367 3.20 -1.98 -4.85
C ALA A 367 2.56 -2.61 -3.60
N ARG A 368 2.72 -3.92 -3.39
CA ARG A 368 2.24 -4.66 -2.21
C ARG A 368 3.34 -4.87 -1.16
N LEU A 369 4.50 -4.27 -1.38
CA LEU A 369 5.74 -4.46 -0.63
C LEU A 369 6.21 -5.92 -0.60
N ILE A 370 5.77 -6.72 -1.59
CA ILE A 370 6.16 -8.12 -1.74
C ILE A 370 7.53 -8.18 -2.43
N GLY A 371 8.39 -9.03 -1.88
CA GLY A 371 9.65 -9.41 -2.48
C GLY A 371 10.82 -8.50 -2.13
N GLY A 372 11.93 -8.73 -2.82
CA GLY A 372 13.18 -8.00 -2.62
C GLY A 372 14.18 -8.28 -3.75
N PRO A 373 15.43 -7.81 -3.59
CA PRO A 373 16.50 -8.08 -4.53
C PRO A 373 16.71 -9.59 -4.70
N GLY A 374 16.91 -10.05 -5.94
CA GLY A 374 17.19 -11.45 -6.23
C GLY A 374 16.01 -12.41 -6.09
N TRP A 375 14.77 -11.91 -5.99
CA TRP A 375 13.57 -12.75 -6.13
C TRP A 375 13.37 -13.17 -7.59
N THR A 376 12.96 -14.42 -7.82
CA THR A 376 12.56 -14.91 -9.15
C THR A 376 11.10 -14.56 -9.44
N ASP A 377 10.69 -14.72 -10.70
CA ASP A 377 9.30 -14.46 -11.09
C ASP A 377 8.36 -15.52 -10.51
N GLU A 378 8.80 -16.75 -10.35
CA GLU A 378 8.04 -17.82 -9.72
C GLU A 378 7.73 -17.49 -8.25
N GLU A 379 8.74 -17.02 -7.50
CA GLU A 379 8.55 -16.57 -6.11
C GLU A 379 7.56 -15.40 -6.02
N ARG A 380 7.66 -14.44 -6.96
CA ARG A 380 6.75 -13.29 -7.04
C ARG A 380 5.33 -13.71 -7.37
N LYS A 381 5.14 -14.60 -8.35
CA LYS A 381 3.84 -15.16 -8.75
C LYS A 381 3.18 -15.87 -7.58
N GLU A 382 3.94 -16.74 -6.90
CA GLU A 382 3.44 -17.45 -5.73
C GLU A 382 3.01 -16.48 -4.61
N ALA A 383 3.85 -15.50 -4.29
CA ALA A 383 3.55 -14.52 -3.26
C ALA A 383 2.34 -13.63 -3.62
N LEU A 384 2.20 -13.23 -4.89
CA LEU A 384 1.06 -12.46 -5.37
C LEU A 384 -0.24 -13.29 -5.35
N LEU A 385 -0.20 -14.56 -5.78
CA LEU A 385 -1.33 -15.49 -5.68
C LEU A 385 -1.79 -15.64 -4.23
N ARG A 386 -0.83 -15.81 -3.30
CA ARG A 386 -1.13 -15.89 -1.86
C ARG A 386 -1.74 -14.59 -1.34
N TRP A 387 -1.19 -13.44 -1.71
CA TRP A 387 -1.77 -12.12 -1.37
C TRP A 387 -3.23 -12.03 -1.80
N LEU A 388 -3.52 -12.30 -3.08
CA LEU A 388 -4.86 -12.20 -3.64
C LEU A 388 -5.83 -13.20 -2.98
N LYS A 389 -5.35 -14.41 -2.70
CA LYS A 389 -6.12 -15.43 -2.00
C LYS A 389 -6.56 -14.98 -0.60
N GLU A 390 -5.65 -14.38 0.17
CA GLU A 390 -5.93 -13.96 1.55
C GLU A 390 -6.64 -12.60 1.63
N ALA A 391 -6.36 -11.67 0.71
CA ALA A 391 -6.88 -10.31 0.74
C ALA A 391 -8.22 -10.13 0.02
N GLU A 392 -8.52 -10.95 -0.99
CA GLU A 392 -9.73 -10.85 -1.83
C GLU A 392 -10.56 -12.14 -1.87
N VAL A 393 -9.98 -13.27 -2.29
CA VAL A 393 -10.75 -14.49 -2.60
C VAL A 393 -11.41 -15.07 -1.36
N LYS A 394 -10.64 -15.36 -0.30
CA LYS A 394 -11.19 -15.92 0.94
C LYS A 394 -12.15 -14.97 1.65
N PRO A 395 -11.86 -13.66 1.77
CA PRO A 395 -12.81 -12.73 2.37
C PRO A 395 -14.13 -12.64 1.63
N ARG A 396 -14.14 -12.63 0.29
CA ARG A 396 -15.39 -12.65 -0.49
C ARG A 396 -16.23 -13.88 -0.17
N ALA A 397 -15.63 -15.06 -0.24
CA ALA A 397 -16.31 -16.32 0.11
C ALA A 397 -16.80 -16.34 1.56
N ALA A 398 -16.03 -15.78 2.50
CA ALA A 398 -16.44 -15.71 3.90
C ALA A 398 -17.62 -14.75 4.13
N VAL A 399 -17.62 -13.58 3.47
CA VAL A 399 -18.72 -12.60 3.53
C VAL A 399 -19.98 -13.18 2.92
N GLU A 400 -19.87 -13.86 1.77
CA GLU A 400 -20.99 -14.60 1.14
C GLU A 400 -21.55 -15.70 2.05
N ALA A 401 -20.67 -16.39 2.80
CA ALA A 401 -21.05 -17.37 3.81
C ALA A 401 -21.54 -16.76 5.14
N GLY A 402 -21.70 -15.43 5.23
CA GLY A 402 -22.29 -14.76 6.40
C GLY A 402 -21.31 -14.41 7.53
N ALA A 403 -19.99 -14.35 7.27
CA ALA A 403 -18.98 -13.98 8.28
C ALA A 403 -19.02 -12.51 8.74
N GLY A 404 -20.03 -11.74 8.33
CA GLY A 404 -20.19 -10.32 8.62
C GLY A 404 -19.50 -9.42 7.59
N HIS A 405 -19.13 -8.21 8.01
CA HIS A 405 -18.46 -7.23 7.17
C HIS A 405 -16.94 -7.38 7.23
N TYR A 406 -16.28 -7.24 6.08
CA TYR A 406 -14.83 -7.34 5.94
C TYR A 406 -14.17 -5.97 5.74
N ASN A 407 -13.18 -5.64 6.57
CA ASN A 407 -12.35 -4.45 6.42
C ASN A 407 -11.09 -4.76 5.58
N GLY A 408 -11.24 -4.73 4.26
CA GLY A 408 -10.15 -5.01 3.33
C GLY A 408 -8.98 -4.02 3.39
N ASN A 409 -9.21 -2.78 3.80
CA ASN A 409 -8.13 -1.80 3.96
C ASN A 409 -7.21 -2.14 5.13
N LEU A 410 -7.78 -2.57 6.26
CA LEU A 410 -7.02 -3.00 7.42
C LEU A 410 -6.21 -4.27 7.13
N ALA A 411 -6.83 -5.26 6.46
CA ALA A 411 -6.15 -6.48 6.06
C ALA A 411 -4.95 -6.20 5.14
N ARG A 412 -5.12 -5.34 4.13
CA ARG A 412 -4.03 -4.94 3.23
C ARG A 412 -2.93 -4.16 3.94
N ALA A 413 -3.29 -3.24 4.84
CA ALA A 413 -2.30 -2.52 5.64
C ALA A 413 -1.46 -3.50 6.47
N ALA A 414 -2.10 -4.48 7.12
CA ALA A 414 -1.41 -5.52 7.88
C ALA A 414 -0.48 -6.37 7.01
N LEU A 415 -0.94 -6.80 5.83
CA LEU A 415 -0.13 -7.56 4.88
C LEU A 415 1.05 -6.74 4.34
N MET A 416 0.86 -5.46 4.00
CA MET A 416 1.96 -4.59 3.55
C MET A 416 3.01 -4.42 4.65
N CYS A 417 2.58 -4.17 5.90
CA CYS A 417 3.49 -4.07 7.04
C CYS A 417 4.26 -5.38 7.25
N TYR A 418 3.57 -6.52 7.12
CA TYR A 418 4.18 -7.84 7.20
C TYR A 418 5.23 -8.03 6.10
N ASN A 419 4.87 -7.81 4.84
CA ASN A 419 5.79 -8.01 3.71
C ASN A 419 7.00 -7.07 3.79
N ALA A 420 6.79 -5.82 4.22
CA ALA A 420 7.88 -4.87 4.42
C ALA A 420 8.86 -5.38 5.47
N LEU A 421 8.36 -5.91 6.59
CA LEU A 421 9.19 -6.50 7.64
C LEU A 421 9.89 -7.77 7.17
N ASP A 422 9.18 -8.68 6.51
CA ASP A 422 9.72 -9.94 5.99
C ASP A 422 10.83 -9.67 4.96
N ALA A 423 10.66 -8.69 4.09
CA ALA A 423 11.69 -8.23 3.15
C ALA A 423 12.94 -7.66 3.86
N THR A 424 12.83 -7.14 5.08
CA THR A 424 14.02 -6.74 5.88
C THR A 424 14.75 -7.92 6.48
N ARG A 425 14.05 -9.05 6.70
CA ARG A 425 14.61 -10.29 7.24
C ARG A 425 15.22 -11.16 6.15
N ASP A 426 14.81 -10.98 4.89
CA ASP A 426 15.31 -11.74 3.76
C ASP A 426 16.85 -11.63 3.65
N PRO A 427 17.60 -12.76 3.61
CA PRO A 427 19.04 -12.75 3.49
C PRO A 427 19.55 -12.10 2.19
N ARG A 428 18.69 -11.92 1.17
CA ARG A 428 19.00 -11.22 -0.08
C ARG A 428 18.87 -9.70 0.04
N SER A 429 18.32 -9.19 1.14
CA SER A 429 18.16 -7.75 1.39
C SER A 429 19.52 -7.03 1.33
N ASP A 430 19.59 -5.91 0.62
CA ASP A 430 20.85 -5.16 0.35
C ASP A 430 21.54 -4.65 1.63
N SER A 431 20.78 -4.47 2.72
CA SER A 431 21.31 -3.93 3.98
C SER A 431 22.17 -4.96 4.75
N ARG A 432 23.48 -4.99 4.45
CA ARG A 432 24.47 -5.89 5.09
C ARG A 432 24.47 -5.78 6.61
N LEU A 433 24.43 -4.56 7.16
CA LEU A 433 24.43 -4.35 8.62
C LEU A 433 23.21 -5.02 9.27
N MET A 434 22.04 -4.88 8.66
CA MET A 434 20.80 -5.45 9.18
C MET A 434 20.80 -6.96 9.09
N ARG A 435 21.32 -7.48 7.97
CA ARG A 435 21.55 -8.91 7.81
C ARG A 435 22.44 -9.45 8.93
N SER A 436 23.54 -8.77 9.25
CA SER A 436 24.42 -9.16 10.36
C SER A 436 23.72 -9.12 11.73
N LEU A 437 22.85 -8.15 11.98
CA LEU A 437 22.07 -8.07 13.23
C LEU A 437 21.06 -9.22 13.37
N TYR A 438 20.40 -9.63 12.28
CA TYR A 438 19.45 -10.75 12.30
C TYR A 438 20.15 -12.13 12.26
N GLN A 439 21.26 -12.26 11.53
CA GLN A 439 21.99 -13.53 11.40
C GLN A 439 22.92 -13.81 12.57
N GLY A 440 23.36 -12.79 13.34
CA GLY A 440 24.15 -12.99 14.55
C GLY A 440 23.45 -13.83 15.62
N GLN A 441 22.13 -14.01 15.54
CA GLN A 441 21.35 -14.89 16.40
C GLN A 441 21.06 -16.27 15.80
N MET A 442 21.37 -16.50 14.52
CA MET A 442 21.28 -17.81 13.88
C MET A 442 22.53 -18.63 14.20
N VAL A 443 22.82 -18.81 15.49
CA VAL A 443 23.66 -19.92 15.91
C VAL A 443 22.81 -21.15 15.71
N ASP A 444 23.01 -21.82 14.57
CA ASP A 444 22.37 -23.08 14.25
C ASP A 444 22.60 -24.06 15.42
N PRO A 445 21.56 -24.45 16.18
CA PRO A 445 21.74 -25.33 17.34
C PRO A 445 22.39 -26.66 16.91
N MET A 446 22.17 -27.10 15.66
CA MET A 446 22.86 -28.26 15.09
C MET A 446 24.36 -28.04 14.90
N LYS A 447 24.82 -26.84 14.57
CA LYS A 447 26.26 -26.53 14.49
C LYS A 447 26.90 -26.44 15.88
N MET A 448 26.17 -25.99 16.89
CA MET A 448 26.66 -26.06 18.27
C MET A 448 26.77 -27.50 18.78
N ILE A 449 25.80 -28.36 18.47
CA ILE A 449 25.84 -29.77 18.86
C ILE A 449 26.96 -30.52 18.09
N LYS A 450 27.19 -30.20 16.81
CA LYS A 450 28.28 -30.80 16.03
C LYS A 450 29.68 -30.32 16.42
N ASN A 451 29.81 -29.16 17.03
CA ASN A 451 31.09 -28.63 17.51
C ASN A 451 31.33 -28.93 19.01
N ALA A 452 30.34 -29.53 19.69
CA ALA A 452 30.43 -29.94 21.09
C ALA A 452 30.70 -31.44 21.28
N ASN A 453 30.70 -32.21 20.18
CA ASN A 453 31.26 -33.56 20.06
C ASN A 453 32.55 -33.49 19.25
#